data_AF-A0A833P3I4-F1
#
_entry.id   AF-A0A833P3I4-F1
#
_cell.length_a   1.000
_cell.length_b   1.000
_cell.length_c   1.000
_cell.angle_alpha   90.00
_cell.angle_beta   90.00
_cell.angle_gamma   90.00
#
_symmetry.space_group_name_H-M   'P 1'
#
loop_
_entity.id
_entity.type
_entity.pdbx_description
1 polymer ?
#
loop_
_entity_poly.entity_id
_entity_poly.type
_entity_poly.pdbx_seq_one_letter_code
_entity_poly.pdbx_strand_id
1 'polypeptide(L)'
;MSPLKSFTIDSFEEFISIIEKTNKPQYLFDLEDKIICEIALIMNTHGKEKAKEEILKIKSAVLVKIDSQPHVRTILRSFQSSMNAAISVALDCL
;
A
#
# COMPACT_ATOMS: atom_id res chain seq x y z
N MET A 1 15.81 -15.80 -6.39
CA MET A 1 14.59 -15.21 -5.82
C MET A 1 13.61 -15.01 -6.96
N SER A 2 12.52 -15.77 -6.98
CA SER A 2 11.49 -15.59 -8.01
C SER A 2 10.81 -14.24 -7.77
N PRO A 3 10.65 -13.38 -8.80
CA PRO A 3 9.86 -12.17 -8.64
C PRO A 3 8.44 -12.62 -8.33
N LEU A 4 7.94 -12.25 -7.14
CA LEU A 4 6.51 -12.34 -6.88
C LEU A 4 5.84 -11.53 -7.98
N LYS A 5 5.07 -12.23 -8.82
CA LYS A 5 4.27 -11.68 -9.91
C LYS A 5 3.55 -10.42 -9.40
N SER A 6 3.73 -9.32 -10.12
CA SER A 6 2.93 -8.09 -10.12
C SER A 6 1.96 -7.95 -8.95
N PHE A 7 2.29 -7.11 -7.97
CA PHE A 7 1.34 -6.68 -6.97
C PHE A 7 0.18 -5.96 -7.68
N THR A 8 -0.96 -6.64 -7.84
CA THR A 8 -2.20 -6.01 -8.28
C THR A 8 -2.95 -5.52 -7.04
N ILE A 9 -3.43 -4.28 -7.09
CA ILE A 9 -4.21 -3.62 -6.02
C ILE A 9 -5.36 -4.51 -5.51
N ASP A 10 -5.90 -5.38 -6.37
CA ASP A 10 -6.93 -6.38 -6.04
C ASP A 10 -6.53 -7.38 -4.93
N SER A 11 -5.23 -7.54 -4.67
CA SER A 11 -4.70 -8.44 -3.63
C SER A 11 -4.52 -7.78 -2.26
N PHE A 12 -4.86 -6.50 -2.11
CA PHE A 12 -4.67 -5.76 -0.86
C PHE A 12 -5.55 -6.32 0.28
N GLU A 13 -6.81 -6.66 0.01
CA GLU A 13 -7.69 -7.31 0.99
C GLU A 13 -7.16 -8.68 1.42
N GLU A 14 -6.60 -9.43 0.48
CA GLU A 14 -5.99 -10.74 0.74
C GLU A 14 -4.74 -10.60 1.63
N PHE A 15 -3.95 -9.55 1.41
CA PHE A 15 -2.79 -9.19 2.23
C PHE A 15 -3.17 -8.82 3.65
N ILE A 16 -4.20 -7.99 3.81
CA ILE A 16 -4.74 -7.65 5.13
C ILE A 16 -5.20 -8.93 5.83
N SER A 17 -5.95 -9.82 5.16
CA SER A 17 -6.35 -11.12 5.75
C SER A 17 -5.17 -11.99 6.19
N ILE A 18 -4.02 -11.95 5.50
CA ILE A 18 -2.81 -12.66 5.91
C ILE A 18 -2.20 -12.04 7.17
N ILE A 19 -2.14 -10.72 7.26
CA ILE A 19 -1.64 -9.99 8.44
C ILE A 19 -2.52 -10.29 9.66
N GLU A 20 -3.84 -10.32 9.47
CA GLU A 20 -4.83 -10.68 10.49
C GLU A 20 -4.60 -12.09 11.04
N LYS A 21 -4.38 -13.08 10.14
CA LYS A 21 -4.18 -14.48 10.52
C LYS A 21 -2.82 -14.74 11.19
N THR A 22 -1.80 -13.98 10.81
CA THR A 22 -0.42 -14.26 11.23
C THR A 22 0.01 -13.41 12.42
N ASN A 23 -0.59 -12.23 12.63
CA ASN A 23 -0.24 -11.26 13.67
C ASN A 23 1.27 -10.92 13.69
N LYS A 24 1.93 -10.97 12.53
CA LYS A 24 3.36 -10.72 12.37
C LYS A 24 3.58 -9.35 11.71
N PRO A 25 4.14 -8.37 12.43
CA PRO A 25 4.42 -7.03 11.90
C PRO A 25 5.31 -7.01 10.65
N GLN A 26 6.21 -7.99 10.50
CA GLN A 26 7.08 -8.12 9.32
C GLN A 26 6.31 -8.07 7.99
N TYR A 27 5.13 -8.70 7.91
CA TYR A 27 4.37 -8.72 6.65
C TYR A 27 3.82 -7.35 6.25
N LEU A 28 3.66 -6.44 7.21
CA LEU A 28 3.28 -5.07 6.92
C LEU A 28 4.45 -4.27 6.38
N PHE A 29 5.65 -4.42 6.95
CA PHE A 29 6.84 -3.77 6.41
C PHE A 29 7.13 -4.22 4.98
N ASP A 30 7.01 -5.53 4.69
CA ASP A 30 7.14 -6.06 3.33
C ASP A 30 6.08 -5.48 2.37
N LEU A 31 4.87 -5.21 2.88
CA LEU A 31 3.79 -4.61 2.11
C LEU A 31 4.04 -3.11 1.86
N GLU A 32 4.51 -2.37 2.87
CA GLU A 32 4.89 -0.97 2.74
C GLU A 32 5.96 -0.81 1.66
N ASP A 33 7.04 -1.59 1.73
CA ASP A 33 8.13 -1.55 0.75
C ASP A 33 7.62 -1.82 -0.67
N LYS A 34 6.75 -2.82 -0.84
CA LYS A 34 6.15 -3.13 -2.15
C LYS A 34 5.32 -1.98 -2.71
N ILE A 35 4.47 -1.37 -1.88
CA ILE A 35 3.63 -0.26 -2.32
C ILE A 35 4.48 0.96 -2.67
N ILE A 36 5.51 1.26 -1.88
CA ILE A 36 6.45 2.36 -2.15
C ILE A 36 7.18 2.11 -3.48
N CYS A 37 7.65 0.88 -3.72
CA CYS A 37 8.29 0.51 -4.98
C CYS A 37 7.33 0.65 -6.18
N GLU A 38 6.06 0.26 -6.02
CA GLU A 38 5.05 0.38 -7.06
C GLU A 38 4.73 1.85 -7.37
N ILE A 39 4.57 2.69 -6.35
CA ILE A 39 4.39 4.15 -6.52
C ILE A 39 5.57 4.74 -7.29
N ALA A 40 6.80 4.41 -6.89
CA ALA A 40 8.01 4.86 -7.58
C ALA A 40 8.05 4.37 -9.03
N LEU A 41 7.65 3.12 -9.30
CA LEU A 41 7.57 2.59 -10.65
C LEU A 41 6.54 3.34 -11.50
N ILE A 42 5.34 3.58 -10.95
CA ILE A 42 4.27 4.34 -11.61
C ILE A 42 4.77 5.74 -11.99
N MET A 43 5.39 6.46 -11.06
CA MET A 43 5.92 7.81 -11.29
C MET A 43 6.99 7.83 -12.40
N ASN A 44 7.81 6.79 -12.53
CA ASN A 44 8.88 6.72 -13.52
C ASN A 44 8.42 6.22 -14.89
N THR A 45 7.30 5.50 -14.97
CA THR A 45 6.85 4.81 -16.20
C THR A 45 5.65 5.48 -16.87
N HIS A 46 4.83 6.19 -16.11
CA HIS A 46 3.60 6.81 -16.60
C HIS A 46 3.75 8.32 -16.76
N GLY A 47 3.04 8.90 -17.74
CA GLY A 47 2.87 10.35 -17.81
C GLY A 47 2.06 10.88 -16.61
N LYS A 48 2.28 12.15 -16.25
CA LYS A 48 1.73 12.82 -15.06
C LYS A 48 0.27 12.45 -14.71
N GLU A 49 -0.66 12.60 -15.65
CA GLU A 49 -2.09 12.32 -15.43
C GLU A 49 -2.37 10.84 -15.13
N LYS A 50 -1.72 9.92 -15.87
CA LYS A 50 -1.91 8.49 -15.66
C LYS A 50 -1.22 8.02 -14.36
N ALA A 51 -0.06 8.58 -14.02
CA ALA A 51 0.61 8.32 -12.75
C ALA A 51 -0.27 8.73 -11.56
N LYS A 52 -0.88 9.92 -11.65
CA LYS A 52 -1.82 10.42 -10.64
C LYS A 52 -3.02 9.50 -10.47
N GLU A 53 -3.62 9.04 -11.56
CA GLU A 53 -4.77 8.13 -11.51
C GLU A 53 -4.43 6.82 -10.79
N GLU A 54 -3.30 6.19 -11.14
CA GLU A 54 -2.87 4.92 -10.54
C GLU A 54 -2.52 5.09 -9.04
N ILE A 55 -1.84 6.19 -8.67
CA ILE A 55 -1.55 6.48 -7.25
C ILE A 55 -2.84 6.70 -6.44
N LEU A 56 -3.86 7.33 -7.02
CA LEU A 56 -5.16 7.50 -6.35
C LEU A 56 -5.92 6.17 -6.20
N LYS A 57 -5.73 5.20 -7.11
CA LYS A 57 -6.25 3.84 -6.93
C LYS A 57 -5.59 3.15 -5.73
N ILE A 58 -4.27 3.25 -5.61
CA ILE A 58 -3.52 2.74 -4.45
C ILE A 58 -4.04 3.36 -3.15
N LYS A 59 -4.21 4.69 -3.13
CA LYS A 59 -4.76 5.41 -1.97
C LYS A 59 -6.12 4.86 -1.54
N SER A 60 -7.01 4.63 -2.50
CA SER A 60 -8.36 4.13 -2.23
C SER A 60 -8.33 2.72 -1.64
N ALA A 61 -7.41 1.86 -2.10
CA ALA A 61 -7.24 0.50 -1.59
C ALA A 61 -6.64 0.47 -0.17
N VAL A 62 -5.66 1.34 0.11
CA VAL A 62 -5.03 1.44 1.44
C VAL A 62 -5.97 2.01 2.51
N LEU A 63 -6.94 2.84 2.11
CA LEU A 63 -7.91 3.47 3.02
C LEU A 63 -9.10 2.57 3.39
N VAL A 64 -9.07 1.27 3.07
CA VAL A 64 -10.10 0.31 3.49
C VAL A 64 -10.19 0.21 5.02
N LYS A 65 -11.39 -0.06 5.54
CA LYS A 65 -11.77 0.04 6.97
C LYS A 65 -10.89 -0.83 7.90
N ILE A 66 -9.96 -0.17 8.56
CA ILE A 66 -9.09 -0.73 9.61
C ILE A 66 -9.77 -0.77 11.00
N ASP A 67 -10.88 -0.05 11.17
CA ASP A 67 -11.58 0.05 12.46
C ASP A 67 -12.32 -1.22 12.90
N SER A 68 -12.41 -2.26 12.07
CA SER A 68 -13.04 -3.53 12.45
C SER A 68 -12.18 -4.39 13.39
N GLN A 69 -10.90 -4.05 13.60
CA GLN A 69 -9.95 -4.98 14.24
C GLN A 69 -9.11 -4.35 15.36
N PRO A 70 -9.56 -4.43 16.63
CA PRO A 70 -8.93 -3.74 17.75
C PRO A 70 -7.50 -4.24 18.07
N HIS A 71 -7.18 -5.51 17.79
CA HIS A 71 -5.89 -6.13 18.15
C HIS A 71 -4.74 -5.71 17.23
N VAL A 72 -5.01 -5.40 15.96
CA VAL A 72 -4.02 -4.91 14.97
C VAL A 72 -4.20 -3.44 14.63
N ARG A 73 -5.20 -2.75 15.22
CA ARG A 73 -5.56 -1.35 14.92
C ARG A 73 -4.38 -0.39 14.95
N THR A 74 -3.53 -0.47 15.97
CA THR A 74 -2.39 0.46 16.14
C THR A 74 -1.38 0.29 15.01
N ILE A 75 -1.07 -0.95 14.68
CA ILE A 75 -0.11 -1.31 13.64
C ILE A 75 -0.67 -0.92 12.26
N LEU A 76 -1.93 -1.23 12.00
CA LEU A 76 -2.62 -0.88 10.77
C LEU A 76 -2.78 0.65 10.59
N ARG A 77 -2.97 1.40 11.68
CA ARG A 77 -2.94 2.87 11.64
C ARG A 77 -1.57 3.43 11.30
N SER A 78 -0.50 2.83 11.84
CA SER A 78 0.88 3.21 11.49
C SER A 78 1.12 3.00 10.01
N PHE A 79 0.71 1.83 9.49
CA PHE A 79 0.78 1.50 8.08
C PHE A 79 0.02 2.52 7.22
N GLN A 80 -1.24 2.84 7.55
CA GLN A 80 -2.00 3.87 6.84
C GLN A 80 -1.33 5.24 6.86
N SER A 81 -0.73 5.62 7.99
CA SER A 81 -0.01 6.88 8.10
C SER A 81 1.22 6.90 7.20
N SER A 82 2.00 5.81 7.18
CA SER A 82 3.17 5.63 6.32
C SER A 82 2.78 5.74 4.84
N MET A 83 1.74 5.02 4.42
CA MET A 83 1.26 5.04 3.04
C MET A 83 0.65 6.39 2.63
N ASN A 84 -0.11 7.06 3.51
CA ASN A 84 -0.60 8.40 3.23
C ASN A 84 0.53 9.40 3.01
N ALA A 85 1.62 9.31 3.77
CA ALA A 85 2.79 10.15 3.58
C ALA A 85 3.46 9.87 2.22
N ALA A 86 3.72 8.60 1.90
CA ALA A 86 4.32 8.19 0.63
C ALA A 86 3.49 8.66 -0.58
N ILE A 87 2.18 8.46 -0.52
CA ILE A 87 1.24 8.88 -1.57
C ILE A 87 1.20 10.40 -1.72
N SER A 88 1.19 11.14 -0.61
CA SER A 88 1.14 12.61 -0.66
C SER A 88 2.40 13.17 -1.31
N VAL A 89 3.57 12.66 -0.92
CA VAL A 89 4.86 13.03 -1.54
C VAL A 89 4.87 12.70 -3.03
N ALA A 90 4.41 11.50 -3.40
CA ALA A 90 4.35 11.09 -4.79
C ALA A 90 3.45 12.01 -5.63
N LEU A 91 2.30 12.40 -5.10
CA LEU A 91 1.38 13.33 -5.77
C LEU A 91 1.94 14.76 -5.89
N ASP A 92 2.68 15.22 -4.88
CA ASP A 92 3.34 16.54 -4.90
C ASP A 92 4.50 16.59 -5.91
N CYS A 93 5.14 15.45 -6.17
CA CYS A 93 6.23 15.31 -7.13
C CYS A 93 5.78 15.17 -8.60
N LEU A 94 4.48 15.00 -8.86
CA LEU A 94 3.91 14.87 -10.20
C LEU A 94 3.55 16.23 -10.81
#